data_AF-A0A354FZM7-F1
#
_entry.id   AF-A0A354FZM7-F1
#
_cell.length_a   1.000
_cell.length_b   1.000
_cell.length_c   1.000
_cell.angle_alpha   90.00
_cell.angle_beta   90.00
_cell.angle_gamma   90.00
#
_symmetry.space_group_name_H-M   'P 1'
#
loop_
_entity.id
_entity.type
_entity.pdbx_description
1 polymer ?
#
loop_
_entity_poly.entity_id
_entity_poly.type
_entity_poly.pdbx_seq_one_letter_code
_entity_poly.pdbx_strand_id
1 'polypeptide(L)'
;MKNKGIIERGAQITISVSLFMGAFFWVGGILQIILFVAAFAIATFAVIGFCPIYAVIGKGASCSTEKMTNGRILFLFAYAVVLLMVGSYGSIFFTKKIFIEDFNAMNKYYKQTLFETGQEKRKESKENYDKLVDSYLIFENKYLAYRPYSLRGDALFEGDLKNIEKIILGAKNGVYEGDLKTMHLEFEKVRPITQDILKRNGFSMLAIALVDFHDSMEKVLDKANAKDALGVIAAYEEANVKLLAIEQEADDAEIKTIRKNLDELLQLAKEGKSDQMPKKSEELKSSFVKVYLARG
;
A
#
# COMPACT_ATOMS: atom_id res chain seq x y z
N MET A 1 5.62 -34.78 30.60
CA MET A 1 5.67 -34.10 29.27
C MET A 1 7.09 -34.18 28.71
N LYS A 2 7.35 -35.10 27.76
CA LYS A 2 8.69 -35.45 27.26
C LYS A 2 9.30 -34.49 26.21
N ASN A 3 8.61 -33.41 25.82
CA ASN A 3 9.02 -32.54 24.71
C ASN A 3 9.19 -31.04 25.07
N LYS A 4 9.44 -30.68 26.34
CA LYS A 4 9.49 -29.25 26.77
C LYS A 4 10.56 -28.43 26.04
N GLY A 5 11.72 -29.03 25.74
CA GLY A 5 12.84 -28.33 25.11
C GLY A 5 12.63 -27.98 23.64
N ILE A 6 11.91 -28.80 22.87
CA ILE A 6 11.68 -28.52 21.44
C ILE A 6 10.61 -27.45 21.24
N ILE A 7 9.59 -27.41 22.11
CA ILE A 7 8.51 -26.42 22.06
C ILE A 7 9.08 -25.02 22.35
N GLU A 8 9.92 -24.88 23.38
CA GLU A 8 10.56 -23.60 23.71
C GLU A 8 11.47 -23.11 22.59
N ARG A 9 12.35 -23.97 22.07
CA ARG A 9 13.25 -23.62 20.96
C ARG A 9 12.46 -23.25 19.71
N GLY A 10 11.35 -23.94 19.45
CA GLY A 10 10.41 -23.59 18.38
C GLY A 10 9.84 -22.19 18.57
N ALA A 11 9.33 -21.86 19.77
CA ALA A 11 8.80 -20.53 20.07
C ALA A 11 9.86 -19.43 19.93
N GLN A 12 11.08 -19.67 20.41
CA GLN A 12 12.20 -18.73 20.27
C GLN A 12 12.59 -18.53 18.81
N ILE A 13 12.61 -19.59 18.00
CA ILE A 13 12.82 -19.51 16.55
C ILE A 13 11.70 -18.66 15.91
N THR A 14 10.44 -18.90 16.24
CA THR A 14 9.33 -18.10 15.71
C THR A 14 9.49 -16.62 16.06
N ILE A 15 9.75 -16.28 17.33
CA ILE A 15 9.93 -14.89 17.77
C ILE A 15 11.14 -14.26 17.07
N SER A 16 12.27 -14.96 17.02
CA SER A 16 13.48 -14.47 16.34
C SER A 16 13.22 -14.20 14.86
N VAL A 17 12.58 -15.13 14.14
CA VAL A 17 12.24 -14.96 12.72
C VAL A 17 11.27 -13.80 12.53
N SER A 18 10.24 -13.66 13.38
CA SER A 18 9.31 -12.53 13.32
C SER A 18 10.01 -11.18 13.53
N LEU A 19 10.89 -11.08 14.53
CA LEU A 19 11.68 -9.86 14.78
C LEU A 19 12.62 -9.55 13.63
N PHE A 20 13.30 -10.57 13.08
CA PHE A 20 14.18 -10.43 11.92
C PHE A 20 13.41 -9.93 10.70
N MET A 21 12.24 -10.50 10.41
CA MET A 21 11.41 -10.06 9.29
C MET A 21 10.85 -8.65 9.52
N GLY A 22 10.44 -8.32 10.74
CA GLY A 22 10.06 -6.96 11.14
C GLY A 22 11.18 -5.97 10.85
N ALA A 23 12.40 -6.25 11.34
CA ALA A 23 13.59 -5.45 11.09
C ALA A 23 13.92 -5.32 9.60
N PHE A 24 13.87 -6.43 8.87
CA PHE A 24 14.30 -6.46 7.48
C PHE A 24 13.29 -5.84 6.53
N PHE A 25 11.98 -6.01 6.75
CA PHE A 25 10.95 -5.60 5.79
C PHE A 25 10.12 -4.40 6.23
N TRP A 26 9.93 -4.13 7.52
CA TRP A 26 8.84 -3.26 7.98
C TRP A 26 9.28 -1.97 8.66
N VAL A 27 10.53 -1.89 9.14
CA VAL A 27 11.03 -0.71 9.86
C VAL A 27 12.37 -0.24 9.29
N GLY A 28 12.68 1.04 9.53
CA GLY A 28 13.97 1.65 9.23
C GLY A 28 14.60 2.31 10.47
N GLY A 29 15.80 2.85 10.31
CA GLY A 29 16.49 3.63 11.34
C GLY A 29 16.87 2.83 12.59
N ILE A 30 16.82 3.48 13.76
CA ILE A 30 17.29 2.90 15.04
C ILE A 30 16.47 1.66 15.44
N LEU A 31 15.16 1.69 15.20
CA LEU A 31 14.28 0.57 15.55
C LEU A 31 14.65 -0.71 14.79
N GLN A 32 15.09 -0.60 13.54
CA GLN A 32 15.59 -1.74 12.76
C GLN A 32 16.79 -2.41 13.44
N ILE A 33 17.75 -1.62 13.96
CA ILE A 33 18.93 -2.14 14.66
C ILE A 33 18.51 -2.88 15.93
N ILE A 34 17.62 -2.28 16.73
CA ILE A 34 17.10 -2.88 17.96
C ILE A 34 16.45 -4.24 17.67
N LEU A 35 15.61 -4.32 16.64
CA LEU A 35 14.94 -5.57 16.27
C LEU A 35 15.92 -6.63 15.76
N PHE A 36 16.94 -6.27 14.99
CA PHE A 36 17.98 -7.22 14.56
C PHE A 36 18.77 -7.78 15.75
N VAL A 37 19.17 -6.93 16.70
CA VAL A 37 19.89 -7.35 17.91
C VAL A 37 19.03 -8.29 18.75
N ALA A 38 17.75 -7.95 18.95
CA ALA A 38 16.80 -8.79 19.69
C ALA A 38 16.58 -10.14 18.98
N ALA A 39 16.42 -10.13 17.65
CA ALA A 39 16.26 -11.34 16.84
C ALA A 39 17.47 -12.27 16.99
N PHE A 40 18.69 -11.73 16.94
CA PHE A 40 19.92 -12.50 17.11
C PHE A 40 20.06 -13.05 18.54
N ALA A 41 19.83 -12.22 19.56
CA ALA A 41 19.89 -12.66 20.96
C ALA A 41 18.93 -13.83 21.23
N ILE A 42 17.68 -13.75 20.77
CA ILE A 42 16.69 -14.82 20.97
C ILE A 42 17.06 -16.08 20.17
N ALA A 43 17.60 -15.94 18.95
CA ALA A 43 18.11 -17.08 18.20
C ALA A 43 19.23 -17.81 18.95
N THR A 44 20.15 -17.08 19.60
CA THR A 44 21.22 -17.71 20.39
C THR A 44 20.67 -18.52 21.56
N PHE A 45 19.60 -18.06 22.22
CA PHE A 45 18.92 -18.83 23.27
C PHE A 45 18.40 -20.17 22.75
N ALA A 46 17.84 -20.19 21.53
CA ALA A 46 17.35 -21.41 20.90
C ALA A 46 18.46 -22.41 20.57
N VAL A 47 19.67 -21.91 20.26
CA VAL A 47 20.85 -22.74 19.98
C VAL A 47 21.41 -23.32 21.28
N ILE A 48 21.70 -22.48 22.27
CA ILE A 48 22.34 -22.90 23.54
C ILE A 48 21.37 -23.64 24.47
N GLY A 49 20.06 -23.58 24.22
CA GLY A 49 19.04 -24.25 25.05
C GLY A 49 18.68 -23.49 26.33
N PHE A 50 18.85 -22.18 26.32
CA PHE A 50 18.43 -21.30 27.40
C PHE A 50 16.94 -21.00 27.28
N CYS A 51 16.19 -21.13 28.38
CA CYS A 51 14.73 -21.15 28.36
C CYS A 51 14.16 -20.06 29.28
N PRO A 52 14.18 -18.79 28.83
CA PRO A 52 13.76 -17.65 29.64
C PRO A 52 12.27 -17.69 29.97
N ILE A 53 11.41 -18.24 29.10
CA ILE A 53 9.97 -18.36 29.41
C ILE A 53 9.78 -19.25 30.64
N TYR A 54 10.55 -20.33 30.73
CA TYR A 54 10.53 -21.22 31.89
C TYR A 54 11.04 -20.54 33.16
N ALA A 55 12.09 -19.71 33.06
CA ALA A 55 12.59 -18.89 34.16
C ALA A 55 11.51 -17.93 34.70
N VAL A 56 10.76 -17.28 33.82
CA VAL A 56 9.69 -16.32 34.18
C VAL A 56 8.52 -17.01 34.89
N ILE A 57 8.17 -18.23 34.51
CA ILE A 57 7.10 -19.02 35.17
C ILE A 57 7.58 -19.80 36.40
N GLY A 58 8.73 -19.44 36.97
CA GLY A 58 9.27 -20.04 38.21
C GLY A 58 9.79 -21.48 38.05
N LYS A 59 10.03 -21.94 36.81
CA LYS A 59 10.73 -23.20 36.52
C LYS A 59 12.20 -22.88 36.21
N GLY A 60 13.12 -23.80 36.48
CA GLY A 60 14.55 -23.57 36.20
C GLY A 60 14.79 -23.10 34.75
N ALA A 61 15.73 -22.18 34.55
CA ALA A 61 16.02 -21.56 33.25
C ALA A 61 16.64 -22.52 32.21
N SER A 62 16.97 -23.75 32.62
CA SER A 62 17.46 -24.82 31.76
C SER A 62 16.30 -25.61 31.18
N CYS A 63 16.26 -25.75 29.86
CA CYS A 63 15.44 -26.79 29.25
C CYS A 63 16.01 -28.18 29.54
N SER A 64 15.13 -29.20 29.43
CA SER A 64 15.46 -30.63 29.53
C SER A 64 16.80 -30.97 28.86
N THR A 65 17.65 -31.73 29.56
CA THR A 65 18.97 -32.24 29.14
C THR A 65 18.90 -33.35 28.09
N GLU A 66 17.72 -33.66 27.52
CA GLU A 66 17.61 -34.58 26.40
C GLU A 66 18.48 -34.08 25.24
N LYS A 67 19.53 -34.85 24.90
CA LYS A 67 20.36 -34.61 23.72
C LYS A 67 19.45 -34.42 22.50
N MET A 68 19.58 -33.28 21.84
CA MET A 68 18.93 -33.06 20.55
C MET A 68 19.47 -34.08 19.55
N THR A 69 18.56 -34.83 18.93
CA THR A 69 18.92 -35.69 17.81
C THR A 69 19.09 -34.85 16.55
N ASN A 70 19.94 -35.31 15.62
CA ASN A 70 20.14 -34.64 14.32
C ASN A 70 18.81 -34.40 13.58
N GLY A 71 17.85 -35.33 13.70
CA GLY A 71 16.51 -35.18 13.12
C GLY A 71 15.70 -34.02 13.72
N ARG A 72 15.78 -33.79 15.04
CA ARG A 72 15.11 -32.65 15.70
C ARG A 72 15.76 -31.31 15.32
N ILE A 73 17.09 -31.28 15.17
CA ILE A 73 17.82 -30.10 14.68
C ILE A 73 17.39 -29.78 13.25
N LEU A 74 17.40 -30.79 12.37
CA LEU A 74 16.98 -30.64 10.97
C LEU A 74 15.53 -30.14 10.87
N PHE A 75 14.63 -30.65 11.71
CA PHE A 75 13.25 -30.19 11.77
C PHE A 75 13.14 -28.71 12.15
N LEU A 76 13.81 -28.26 13.21
CA LEU A 76 13.78 -26.85 13.64
C LEU A 76 14.39 -25.93 12.59
N PHE A 77 15.46 -26.38 11.93
CA PHE A 77 16.06 -25.65 10.82
C PHE A 77 15.09 -25.52 9.64
N ALA A 78 14.49 -26.63 9.19
CA ALA A 78 13.49 -26.62 8.12
C ALA A 78 12.29 -25.73 8.48
N TYR A 79 11.83 -25.78 9.73
CA TYR A 79 10.76 -24.92 10.24
C TYR A 79 11.12 -23.43 10.14
N ALA A 80 12.33 -23.04 10.59
CA ALA A 80 12.81 -21.66 10.48
C ALA A 80 12.89 -21.20 9.01
N VAL A 81 13.37 -22.05 8.11
CA VAL A 81 13.47 -21.77 6.66
C VAL A 81 12.08 -21.55 6.06
N VAL A 82 11.10 -22.39 6.39
CA VAL A 82 9.71 -22.24 5.93
C VAL A 82 9.11 -20.93 6.43
N LEU A 83 9.28 -20.59 7.71
CA LEU A 83 8.80 -19.32 8.26
C LEU A 83 9.41 -18.11 7.54
N LEU A 84 10.73 -18.14 7.29
CA LEU A 84 11.41 -17.07 6.56
C LEU A 84 10.90 -16.94 5.12
N MET A 85 10.70 -18.04 4.40
CA MET A 85 10.21 -17.99 3.02
C MET A 85 8.78 -17.43 2.95
N VAL A 86 7.85 -18.00 3.73
CA VAL A 86 6.44 -17.58 3.73
C VAL A 86 6.32 -16.13 4.20
N GLY A 87 7.01 -15.79 5.29
CA GLY A 87 6.94 -14.44 5.85
C GLY A 87 7.64 -13.39 5.00
N SER A 88 8.71 -13.73 4.28
CA SER A 88 9.35 -12.82 3.32
C SER A 88 8.43 -12.53 2.14
N TYR A 89 7.81 -13.57 1.56
CA TYR A 89 6.85 -13.40 0.47
C TYR A 89 5.68 -12.50 0.89
N GLY A 90 5.06 -12.80 2.05
CA GLY A 90 3.99 -11.97 2.60
C GLY A 90 4.44 -10.54 2.89
N SER A 91 5.62 -10.35 3.48
CA SER A 91 6.14 -9.02 3.79
C SER A 91 6.41 -8.18 2.54
N ILE A 92 6.96 -8.78 1.47
CA ILE A 92 7.15 -8.08 0.19
C ILE A 92 5.81 -7.61 -0.36
N PHE A 93 4.81 -8.50 -0.37
CA PHE A 93 3.48 -8.17 -0.88
C PHE A 93 2.82 -7.03 -0.08
N PHE A 94 2.76 -7.14 1.25
CA PHE A 94 2.07 -6.12 2.07
C PHE A 94 2.80 -4.78 2.10
N THR A 95 4.15 -4.77 2.14
CA THR A 95 4.90 -3.52 2.15
C THR A 95 4.80 -2.79 0.81
N LYS A 96 4.71 -3.50 -0.32
CA LYS A 96 4.34 -2.92 -1.62
C LYS A 96 2.95 -2.30 -1.58
N LYS A 97 1.96 -3.04 -1.07
CA LYS A 97 0.58 -2.58 -0.99
C LYS A 97 0.45 -1.29 -0.17
N ILE A 98 1.04 -1.27 1.02
CA ILE A 98 1.05 -0.08 1.89
C ILE A 98 1.69 1.12 1.18
N PHE A 99 2.79 0.91 0.45
CA PHE A 99 3.39 1.97 -0.35
C PHE A 99 2.44 2.56 -1.39
N ILE A 100 1.69 1.71 -2.10
CA ILE A 100 0.70 2.17 -3.08
C ILE A 100 -0.46 2.92 -2.40
N GLU A 101 -0.93 2.44 -1.25
CA GLU A 101 -1.97 3.14 -0.47
C GLU A 101 -1.50 4.53 -0.01
N ASP A 102 -0.30 4.62 0.58
CA ASP A 102 0.29 5.89 1.00
C ASP A 102 0.57 6.83 -0.18
N PHE A 103 1.08 6.28 -1.29
CA PHE A 103 1.29 7.02 -2.52
C PHE A 103 -0.03 7.62 -3.01
N ASN A 104 -1.10 6.83 -3.08
CA ASN A 104 -2.40 7.31 -3.56
C ASN A 104 -3.04 8.33 -2.62
N ALA A 105 -2.90 8.16 -1.31
CA ALA A 105 -3.37 9.13 -0.33
C ALA A 105 -2.72 10.52 -0.53
N MET A 106 -1.41 10.57 -0.80
CA MET A 106 -0.70 11.80 -1.17
C MET A 106 -1.10 12.28 -2.59
N ASN A 107 -1.11 11.36 -3.55
CA ASN A 107 -1.35 11.64 -4.98
C ASN A 107 -2.74 12.23 -5.23
N LYS A 108 -3.71 11.97 -4.34
CA LYS A 108 -5.02 12.61 -4.34
C LYS A 108 -4.93 14.14 -4.33
N TYR A 109 -4.15 14.71 -3.40
CA TYR A 109 -4.00 16.17 -3.30
C TYR A 109 -3.20 16.73 -4.47
N TYR A 110 -2.22 15.98 -4.97
CA TYR A 110 -1.50 16.34 -6.19
C TYR A 110 -2.45 16.46 -7.37
N LYS A 111 -3.29 15.44 -7.61
CA LYS A 111 -4.26 15.43 -8.71
C LYS A 111 -5.30 16.54 -8.58
N GLN A 112 -5.79 16.80 -7.36
CA GLN A 112 -6.73 17.90 -7.12
C GLN A 112 -6.09 19.26 -7.42
N THR A 113 -4.88 19.50 -6.91
CA THR A 113 -4.12 20.73 -7.18
C THR A 113 -3.88 20.89 -8.69
N LEU A 114 -3.45 19.83 -9.37
CA LEU A 114 -3.22 19.82 -10.81
C LEU A 114 -4.51 20.13 -11.60
N PHE A 115 -5.63 19.54 -11.21
CA PHE A 115 -6.92 19.78 -11.87
C PHE A 115 -7.39 21.23 -11.67
N GLU A 116 -7.36 21.72 -10.43
CA GLU A 116 -7.87 23.06 -10.09
C GLU A 116 -7.01 24.19 -10.65
N THR A 117 -5.69 24.00 -10.70
CA THR A 117 -4.77 24.91 -11.40
C THR A 117 -5.11 24.97 -12.89
N GLY A 118 -5.40 23.83 -13.52
CA GLY A 118 -5.86 23.77 -14.92
C GLY A 118 -7.23 24.43 -15.15
N GLN A 119 -8.10 24.46 -14.14
CA GLN A 119 -9.40 25.14 -14.16
C GLN A 119 -9.34 26.61 -13.70
N GLU A 120 -8.14 27.13 -13.40
CA GLU A 120 -7.93 28.48 -12.89
C GLU A 120 -8.69 28.81 -11.58
N LYS A 121 -9.03 27.77 -10.81
CA LYS A 121 -9.75 27.86 -9.53
C LYS A 121 -8.79 28.17 -8.39
N ARG A 122 -8.49 29.45 -8.18
CA ARG A 122 -7.41 29.86 -7.27
C ARG A 122 -7.63 29.48 -5.81
N LYS A 123 -8.82 29.68 -5.27
CA LYS A 123 -9.08 29.44 -3.85
C LYS A 123 -8.85 27.96 -3.53
N GLU A 124 -9.46 27.10 -4.33
CA GLU A 124 -9.37 25.65 -4.24
C GLU A 124 -7.92 25.17 -4.46
N SER A 125 -7.25 25.74 -5.47
CA SER A 125 -5.84 25.42 -5.75
C SER A 125 -4.94 25.70 -4.55
N LYS A 126 -5.15 26.81 -3.81
CA LYS A 126 -4.39 27.10 -2.58
C LYS A 126 -4.69 26.07 -1.49
N GLU A 127 -5.97 25.80 -1.24
CA GLU A 127 -6.40 24.86 -0.20
C GLU A 127 -5.88 23.44 -0.43
N ASN A 128 -5.85 22.97 -1.68
CA ASN A 128 -5.32 21.64 -2.00
C ASN A 128 -3.79 21.63 -2.12
N TYR A 129 -3.19 22.73 -2.54
CA TYR A 129 -1.74 22.87 -2.54
C TYR A 129 -1.15 22.76 -1.14
N ASP A 130 -1.74 23.41 -0.13
CA ASP A 130 -1.24 23.33 1.24
C ASP A 130 -1.31 21.88 1.76
N LYS A 131 -2.40 21.17 1.46
CA LYS A 131 -2.53 19.73 1.78
C LYS A 131 -1.54 18.87 1.01
N LEU A 132 -1.24 19.22 -0.24
CA LEU A 132 -0.22 18.53 -1.04
C LEU A 132 1.16 18.71 -0.40
N VAL A 133 1.56 19.91 -0.01
CA VAL A 133 2.83 20.17 0.65
C VAL A 133 2.97 19.31 1.92
N ASP A 134 1.96 19.31 2.78
CA ASP A 134 2.00 18.55 4.03
C ASP A 134 2.01 17.03 3.79
N SER A 135 1.11 16.53 2.94
CA SER A 135 1.01 15.10 2.64
C SER A 135 2.24 14.57 1.92
N TYR A 136 2.84 15.37 1.02
CA TYR A 136 4.07 15.00 0.34
C TYR A 136 5.25 14.94 1.29
N LEU A 137 5.39 15.91 2.20
CA LEU A 137 6.45 15.91 3.21
C LEU A 137 6.35 14.68 4.13
N ILE A 138 5.14 14.28 4.52
CA ILE A 138 4.92 13.06 5.32
C ILE A 138 5.33 11.82 4.53
N PHE A 139 4.88 11.72 3.27
CA PHE A 139 5.21 10.61 2.38
C PHE A 139 6.73 10.50 2.16
N GLU A 140 7.38 11.61 1.80
CA GLU A 140 8.81 11.65 1.54
C GLU A 140 9.61 11.26 2.78
N ASN A 141 9.36 11.89 3.93
CA ASN A 141 10.09 11.59 5.17
C ASN A 141 9.97 10.12 5.57
N LYS A 142 8.78 9.53 5.43
CA LYS A 142 8.56 8.10 5.68
C LYS A 142 9.43 7.25 4.78
N TYR A 143 9.45 7.53 3.47
CA TYR A 143 10.12 6.67 2.49
C TYR A 143 11.62 6.94 2.29
N LEU A 144 12.11 8.08 2.78
CA LEU A 144 13.54 8.31 2.98
C LEU A 144 14.07 7.60 4.22
N ALA A 145 13.29 7.54 5.30
CA ALA A 145 13.66 6.82 6.52
C ALA A 145 13.50 5.29 6.41
N TYR A 146 12.54 4.83 5.60
CA TYR A 146 12.21 3.41 5.42
C TYR A 146 11.88 3.10 3.96
N ARG A 147 12.58 2.14 3.35
CA ARG A 147 12.26 1.66 1.99
C ARG A 147 11.69 0.24 2.02
N PRO A 148 10.47 0.03 1.47
CA PRO A 148 9.98 -1.29 1.13
C PRO A 148 11.01 -2.05 0.31
N TYR A 149 11.00 -3.38 0.42
CA TYR A 149 12.00 -4.22 -0.24
C TYR A 149 12.13 -3.94 -1.74
N SER A 150 11.01 -3.68 -2.40
CA SER A 150 10.95 -3.41 -3.84
C SER A 150 11.54 -2.07 -4.28
N LEU A 151 11.72 -1.13 -3.35
CA LEU A 151 12.34 0.18 -3.58
C LEU A 151 13.77 0.26 -3.04
N ARG A 152 14.21 -0.75 -2.28
CA ARG A 152 15.49 -0.72 -1.56
C ARG A 152 16.70 -0.68 -2.50
N GLY A 153 16.59 -1.32 -3.66
CA GLY A 153 17.64 -1.35 -4.68
C GLY A 153 17.63 -0.15 -5.64
N ASP A 154 16.67 0.75 -5.52
CA ASP A 154 16.53 1.88 -6.43
C ASP A 154 17.41 3.06 -5.99
N ALA A 155 18.50 3.27 -6.74
CA ALA A 155 19.44 4.34 -6.51
C ALA A 155 18.89 5.73 -6.87
N LEU A 156 17.88 5.81 -7.76
CA LEU A 156 17.29 7.07 -8.21
C LEU A 156 16.16 7.54 -7.30
N PHE A 157 15.55 6.62 -6.54
CA PHE A 157 14.34 6.87 -5.75
C PHE A 157 14.41 8.14 -4.90
N GLU A 158 15.47 8.32 -4.13
CA GLU A 158 15.63 9.50 -3.27
C GLU A 158 15.79 10.80 -4.07
N GLY A 159 16.57 10.75 -5.16
CA GLY A 159 16.73 11.90 -6.06
C GLY A 159 15.40 12.28 -6.71
N ASP A 160 14.58 11.30 -7.09
CA ASP A 160 13.26 11.54 -7.67
C ASP A 160 12.28 12.15 -6.67
N LEU A 161 12.26 11.66 -5.42
CA LEU A 161 11.44 12.27 -4.37
C LEU A 161 11.85 13.73 -4.14
N LYS A 162 13.16 14.00 -4.03
CA LYS A 162 13.67 15.36 -3.88
C LYS A 162 13.36 16.26 -5.07
N ASN A 163 13.32 15.69 -6.28
CA ASN A 163 12.94 16.44 -7.49
C ASN A 163 11.45 16.80 -7.47
N ILE A 164 10.57 15.87 -7.07
CA ILE A 164 9.15 16.14 -6.90
C ILE A 164 8.92 17.19 -5.81
N GLU A 165 9.60 17.08 -4.65
CA GLU A 165 9.57 18.08 -3.58
C GLU A 165 9.88 19.47 -4.13
N LYS A 166 10.97 19.58 -4.90
CA LYS A 166 11.41 20.84 -5.50
C LYS A 166 10.36 21.44 -6.44
N ILE A 167 9.69 20.62 -7.25
CA ILE A 167 8.61 21.08 -8.14
C ILE A 167 7.44 21.61 -7.29
N ILE A 168 7.01 20.85 -6.29
CA ILE A 168 5.88 21.22 -5.42
C ILE A 168 6.18 22.52 -4.68
N LEU A 169 7.34 22.62 -4.01
CA LEU A 169 7.70 23.82 -3.23
C LEU A 169 7.99 25.02 -4.14
N GLY A 170 8.57 24.79 -5.32
CA GLY A 170 8.82 25.84 -6.33
C GLY A 170 7.54 26.47 -6.88
N ALA A 171 6.44 25.72 -6.91
CA ALA A 171 5.15 26.21 -7.40
C ALA A 171 4.41 27.17 -6.45
N LYS A 172 4.87 27.32 -5.19
CA LYS A 172 4.16 28.05 -4.13
C LYS A 172 3.67 29.44 -4.56
N ASN A 173 4.59 30.29 -5.01
CA ASN A 173 4.26 31.67 -5.36
C ASN A 173 3.30 31.73 -6.57
N GLY A 174 3.46 30.81 -7.54
CA GLY A 174 2.57 30.73 -8.70
C GLY A 174 1.15 30.32 -8.33
N VAL A 175 0.99 29.39 -7.39
CA VAL A 175 -0.33 28.95 -6.88
C VAL A 175 -0.98 30.05 -6.04
N TYR A 176 -0.21 30.78 -5.25
CA TYR A 176 -0.75 31.81 -4.37
C TYR A 176 -1.10 33.11 -5.12
N GLU A 177 -0.21 33.58 -6.00
CA GLU A 177 -0.27 34.94 -6.55
C GLU A 177 0.05 35.02 -8.05
N GLY A 178 0.75 34.02 -8.61
CA GLY A 178 1.17 34.03 -10.03
C GLY A 178 0.13 33.46 -11.01
N ASP A 179 0.56 32.86 -12.12
CA ASP A 179 -0.33 32.27 -13.15
C ASP A 179 -0.65 30.79 -12.87
N LEU A 180 -1.93 30.41 -12.77
CA LEU A 180 -2.31 29.01 -12.51
C LEU A 180 -2.04 28.10 -13.70
N LYS A 181 -2.13 28.59 -14.94
CA LYS A 181 -1.88 27.76 -16.13
C LYS A 181 -0.41 27.33 -16.20
N THR A 182 0.50 28.26 -15.92
CA THR A 182 1.93 27.94 -15.78
C THR A 182 2.15 26.92 -14.66
N MET A 183 1.50 27.08 -13.50
CA MET A 183 1.65 26.11 -12.41
C MET A 183 1.07 24.74 -12.73
N HIS A 184 -0.04 24.66 -13.45
CA HIS A 184 -0.57 23.40 -13.96
C HIS A 184 0.49 22.65 -14.79
N LEU A 185 1.15 23.36 -15.73
CA LEU A 185 2.23 22.77 -16.54
C LEU A 185 3.47 22.37 -15.72
N GLU A 186 3.78 23.11 -14.65
CA GLU A 186 4.84 22.71 -13.73
C GLU A 186 4.48 21.44 -12.95
N PHE A 187 3.25 21.34 -12.44
CA PHE A 187 2.78 20.15 -11.73
C PHE A 187 2.74 18.92 -12.65
N GLU A 188 2.37 19.07 -13.93
CA GLU A 188 2.39 17.97 -14.92
C GLU A 188 3.74 17.22 -14.97
N LYS A 189 4.86 17.89 -14.65
CA LYS A 189 6.21 17.27 -14.64
C LYS A 189 6.39 16.22 -13.55
N VAL A 190 5.55 16.21 -12.50
CA VAL A 190 5.58 15.19 -11.44
C VAL A 190 5.07 13.84 -11.94
N ARG A 191 4.11 13.84 -12.87
CA ARG A 191 3.51 12.61 -13.42
C ARG A 191 4.55 11.64 -14.02
N PRO A 192 5.43 12.05 -14.95
CA PRO A 192 6.40 11.12 -15.52
C PRO A 192 7.39 10.57 -14.47
N ILE A 193 7.77 11.37 -13.47
CA ILE A 193 8.68 10.92 -12.39
C ILE A 193 8.01 9.84 -11.54
N THR A 194 6.77 10.08 -11.09
CA THR A 194 6.02 9.10 -10.28
C THR A 194 5.74 7.82 -11.06
N GLN A 195 5.39 7.91 -12.34
CA GLN A 195 5.20 6.75 -13.20
C GLN A 195 6.49 5.95 -13.39
N ASP A 196 7.63 6.62 -13.56
CA ASP A 196 8.92 5.94 -13.71
C ASP A 196 9.33 5.21 -12.43
N ILE A 197 9.16 5.83 -11.25
CA ILE A 197 9.36 5.19 -9.94
C ILE A 197 8.56 3.89 -9.87
N LEU A 198 7.28 3.94 -10.21
CA LEU A 198 6.39 2.78 -10.09
C LEU A 198 6.77 1.67 -11.08
N LYS A 199 7.05 2.03 -12.34
CA LYS A 199 7.40 1.07 -13.39
C LYS A 199 8.72 0.35 -13.10
N ARG A 200 9.80 1.08 -12.81
CA ARG A 200 11.14 0.49 -12.65
C ARG A 200 11.26 -0.37 -11.39
N ASN A 201 10.38 -0.16 -10.41
CA ASN A 201 10.32 -0.95 -9.18
C ASN A 201 9.29 -2.09 -9.22
N GLY A 202 8.73 -2.36 -10.40
CA GLY A 202 7.80 -3.48 -10.62
C GLY A 202 6.51 -3.34 -9.81
N PHE A 203 6.00 -2.12 -9.69
CA PHE A 203 4.62 -1.88 -9.27
C PHE A 203 3.69 -2.09 -10.46
N SER A 204 2.55 -2.71 -10.18
CA SER A 204 1.52 -2.97 -11.18
C SER A 204 0.84 -1.64 -11.54
N MET A 205 0.93 -1.22 -12.80
CA MET A 205 0.19 -0.06 -13.31
C MET A 205 -1.32 -0.29 -13.18
N LEU A 206 -1.77 -1.54 -13.32
CA LEU A 206 -3.13 -1.97 -13.02
C LEU A 206 -3.51 -1.71 -11.55
N ALA A 207 -2.64 -1.98 -10.59
CA ALA A 207 -2.91 -1.70 -9.17
C ALA A 207 -3.11 -0.20 -8.90
N ILE A 208 -2.29 0.63 -9.53
CA ILE A 208 -2.40 2.10 -9.44
C ILE A 208 -3.72 2.57 -10.07
N ALA A 209 -4.03 2.08 -11.26
CA ALA A 209 -5.29 2.40 -11.95
C ALA A 209 -6.53 1.94 -11.16
N LEU A 210 -6.45 0.77 -10.50
CA LEU A 210 -7.51 0.25 -9.63
C LEU A 210 -7.78 1.17 -8.43
N VAL A 211 -6.74 1.65 -7.74
CA VAL A 211 -6.94 2.59 -6.62
C VAL A 211 -7.51 3.93 -7.12
N ASP A 212 -7.04 4.41 -8.27
CA ASP A 212 -7.56 5.65 -8.86
C ASP A 212 -9.05 5.56 -9.20
N PHE A 213 -9.46 4.42 -9.77
CA PHE A 213 -10.85 4.13 -10.07
C PHE A 213 -11.72 4.03 -8.80
N HIS A 214 -11.21 3.42 -7.72
CA HIS A 214 -11.95 3.26 -6.46
C HIS A 214 -12.57 4.58 -5.98
N ASP A 215 -11.78 5.66 -5.92
CA ASP A 215 -12.26 6.96 -5.42
C ASP A 215 -13.39 7.55 -6.27
N SER A 216 -13.33 7.42 -7.60
CA SER A 216 -14.44 7.84 -8.47
C SER A 216 -15.62 6.89 -8.42
N MET A 217 -15.35 5.59 -8.29
CA MET A 217 -16.38 4.57 -8.17
C MET A 217 -17.22 4.85 -6.92
N GLU A 218 -16.59 5.08 -5.77
CA GLU A 218 -17.29 5.37 -4.51
C GLU A 218 -18.20 6.60 -4.63
N LYS A 219 -17.82 7.65 -5.38
CA LYS A 219 -18.73 8.77 -5.68
C LYS A 219 -19.99 8.32 -6.41
N VAL A 220 -19.86 7.42 -7.39
CA VAL A 220 -21.01 6.85 -8.10
C VAL A 220 -21.85 5.99 -7.15
N LEU A 221 -21.21 5.17 -6.29
CA LEU A 221 -21.89 4.33 -5.31
C LEU A 221 -22.69 5.16 -4.29
N ASP A 222 -22.11 6.25 -3.77
CA ASP A 222 -22.76 7.15 -2.82
C ASP A 222 -24.05 7.73 -3.42
N LYS A 223 -24.00 8.16 -4.69
CA LYS A 223 -25.18 8.67 -5.40
C LYS A 223 -26.22 7.58 -5.69
N ALA A 224 -25.77 6.41 -6.10
CA ALA A 224 -26.64 5.26 -6.33
C ALA A 224 -27.37 4.81 -5.06
N ASN A 225 -26.66 4.75 -3.92
CA ASN A 225 -27.21 4.39 -2.62
C ASN A 225 -28.21 5.45 -2.11
N ALA A 226 -27.96 6.72 -2.41
CA ALA A 226 -28.89 7.82 -2.16
C ALA A 226 -30.08 7.88 -3.13
N LYS A 227 -30.18 6.95 -4.10
CA LYS A 227 -31.20 6.93 -5.16
C LYS A 227 -31.19 8.19 -6.06
N ASP A 228 -30.06 8.90 -6.11
CA ASP A 228 -29.85 10.14 -6.86
C ASP A 228 -29.40 9.82 -8.30
N ALA A 229 -30.37 9.59 -9.20
CA ALA A 229 -30.10 9.24 -10.59
C ALA A 229 -29.30 10.32 -11.35
N LEU A 230 -29.59 11.59 -11.11
CA LEU A 230 -28.84 12.69 -11.73
C LEU A 230 -27.41 12.75 -11.20
N GLY A 231 -27.22 12.52 -9.89
CA GLY A 231 -25.90 12.40 -9.28
C GLY A 231 -25.08 11.25 -9.85
N VAL A 232 -25.69 10.07 -10.08
CA VAL A 232 -25.03 8.93 -10.74
C VAL A 232 -24.58 9.30 -12.15
N ILE A 233 -25.47 9.89 -12.96
CA ILE A 233 -25.14 10.31 -14.33
C ILE A 233 -23.98 11.32 -14.33
N ALA A 234 -23.98 12.28 -13.41
CA ALA A 234 -22.93 13.29 -13.30
C ALA A 234 -21.58 12.71 -12.84
N ALA A 235 -21.59 11.76 -11.90
CA ALA A 235 -20.38 11.13 -11.38
C ALA A 235 -19.79 10.05 -12.31
N TYR A 236 -20.61 9.48 -13.20
CA TYR A 236 -20.23 8.37 -14.07
C TYR A 236 -19.01 8.68 -14.93
N GLU A 237 -18.95 9.86 -15.55
CA GLU A 237 -17.90 10.16 -16.52
C GLU A 237 -16.50 10.10 -15.90
N GLU A 238 -16.35 10.58 -14.67
CA GLU A 238 -15.08 10.49 -13.94
C GLU A 238 -14.69 9.01 -13.68
N ALA A 239 -15.65 8.17 -13.28
CA ALA A 239 -15.41 6.75 -13.05
C ALA A 239 -15.09 6.00 -14.35
N ASN A 240 -15.79 6.34 -15.44
CA ASN A 240 -15.60 5.76 -16.77
C ASN A 240 -14.18 5.98 -17.29
N VAL A 241 -13.68 7.22 -17.23
CA VAL A 241 -12.32 7.56 -17.67
C VAL A 241 -11.27 6.76 -16.90
N LYS A 242 -11.45 6.60 -15.59
CA LYS A 242 -10.49 5.83 -14.78
C LYS A 242 -10.60 4.32 -15.00
N LEU A 243 -11.80 3.81 -15.29
CA LEU A 243 -11.96 2.42 -15.67
C LEU A 243 -11.35 2.10 -17.04
N LEU A 244 -11.39 3.04 -17.99
CA LEU A 244 -10.67 2.89 -19.27
C LEU A 244 -9.17 2.73 -19.07
N ALA A 245 -8.57 3.42 -18.09
CA ALA A 245 -7.15 3.24 -17.76
C ALA A 245 -6.85 1.84 -17.20
N ILE A 246 -7.78 1.24 -16.45
CA ILE A 246 -7.68 -0.17 -16.01
C ILE A 246 -7.75 -1.09 -17.23
N GLU A 247 -8.69 -0.85 -18.14
CA GLU A 247 -8.92 -1.68 -19.33
C GLU A 247 -7.74 -1.66 -20.31
N GLN A 248 -6.97 -0.59 -20.33
CA GLN A 248 -5.71 -0.52 -21.07
C GLN A 248 -4.63 -1.45 -20.50
N GLU A 249 -4.65 -1.69 -19.19
CA GLU A 249 -3.68 -2.55 -18.51
C GLU A 249 -4.16 -4.02 -18.44
N ALA A 250 -5.47 -4.25 -18.37
CA ALA A 250 -6.08 -5.58 -18.38
C ALA A 250 -7.52 -5.57 -18.89
N ASP A 251 -7.86 -6.48 -19.80
CA ASP A 251 -9.22 -6.62 -20.38
C ASP A 251 -9.78 -8.05 -20.22
N ASP A 252 -9.54 -8.68 -19.08
CA ASP A 252 -10.07 -10.01 -18.79
C ASP A 252 -11.52 -9.96 -18.26
N ALA A 253 -12.09 -11.14 -18.03
CA ALA A 253 -13.49 -11.31 -17.62
C ALA A 253 -13.83 -10.57 -16.31
N GLU A 254 -12.87 -10.41 -15.40
CA GLU A 254 -13.13 -9.71 -14.14
C GLU A 254 -13.23 -8.19 -14.34
N ILE A 255 -12.35 -7.60 -15.17
CA ILE A 255 -12.42 -6.18 -15.54
C ILE A 255 -13.69 -5.88 -16.34
N LYS A 256 -14.03 -6.76 -17.30
CA LYS A 256 -15.29 -6.68 -18.05
C LYS A 256 -16.52 -6.75 -17.15
N THR A 257 -16.45 -7.46 -16.02
CA THR A 257 -17.54 -7.50 -15.04
C THR A 257 -17.68 -6.15 -14.32
N ILE A 258 -16.57 -5.50 -13.94
CA ILE A 258 -16.59 -4.16 -13.34
C ILE A 258 -17.21 -3.15 -14.33
N ARG A 259 -16.76 -3.17 -15.60
CA ARG A 259 -17.31 -2.35 -16.68
C ARG A 259 -18.80 -2.54 -16.83
N LYS A 260 -19.24 -3.78 -16.99
CA LYS A 260 -20.66 -4.11 -17.11
C LYS A 260 -21.47 -3.56 -15.93
N ASN A 261 -20.99 -3.73 -14.69
CA ASN A 261 -21.70 -3.24 -13.52
C ASN A 261 -21.78 -1.71 -13.45
N LEU A 262 -20.71 -1.00 -13.84
CA LEU A 262 -20.68 0.46 -13.92
C LEU A 262 -21.66 0.98 -14.99
N ASP A 263 -21.66 0.36 -16.17
CA ASP A 263 -22.52 0.74 -17.29
C ASP A 263 -24.00 0.43 -16.99
N GLU A 264 -24.30 -0.71 -16.36
CA GLU A 264 -25.65 -1.05 -15.91
C GLU A 264 -26.16 -0.07 -14.84
N LEU A 265 -25.29 0.41 -13.95
CA LEU A 265 -25.66 1.42 -12.97
C LEU A 265 -26.04 2.76 -13.63
N LEU A 266 -25.29 3.17 -14.66
CA LEU A 266 -25.66 4.32 -15.48
C LEU A 266 -26.99 4.11 -16.20
N GLN A 267 -27.22 2.92 -16.74
CA GLN A 267 -28.46 2.61 -17.46
C GLN A 267 -29.66 2.68 -16.52
N LEU A 268 -29.56 2.13 -15.30
CA LEU A 268 -30.61 2.24 -14.29
C LEU A 268 -30.91 3.71 -13.94
N ALA A 269 -29.88 4.55 -13.83
CA ALA A 269 -30.05 5.98 -13.58
C ALA A 269 -30.75 6.70 -14.74
N LYS A 270 -30.35 6.42 -15.99
CA LYS A 270 -30.99 6.97 -17.20
C LYS A 270 -32.44 6.53 -17.35
N GLU A 271 -32.78 5.32 -16.93
CA GLU A 271 -34.13 4.76 -16.95
C GLU A 271 -34.98 5.17 -15.75
N GLY A 272 -34.44 5.95 -14.79
CA GLY A 272 -35.14 6.35 -13.58
C GLY A 272 -35.46 5.20 -12.61
N LYS A 273 -34.78 4.07 -12.74
CA LYS A 273 -34.96 2.87 -11.89
C LYS A 273 -34.20 3.00 -10.57
N SER A 274 -34.42 4.09 -9.85
CA SER A 274 -33.62 4.46 -8.67
C SER A 274 -33.64 3.42 -7.55
N ASP A 275 -34.71 2.63 -7.44
CA ASP A 275 -34.81 1.56 -6.42
C ASP A 275 -33.88 0.36 -6.68
N GLN A 276 -33.41 0.18 -7.93
CA GLN A 276 -32.51 -0.91 -8.30
C GLN A 276 -31.03 -0.52 -8.21
N MET A 277 -30.73 0.78 -8.14
CA MET A 277 -29.36 1.30 -8.11
C MET A 277 -28.55 0.85 -6.88
N PRO A 278 -29.08 0.82 -5.64
CA PRO A 278 -28.30 0.38 -4.48
C PRO A 278 -27.80 -1.06 -4.61
N LYS A 279 -28.64 -1.98 -5.08
CA LYS A 279 -28.23 -3.36 -5.32
C LYS A 279 -27.12 -3.45 -6.37
N LYS A 280 -27.24 -2.71 -7.47
CA LYS A 280 -26.23 -2.69 -8.53
C LYS A 280 -24.91 -2.04 -8.05
N SER A 281 -25.00 -1.05 -7.16
CA SER A 281 -23.86 -0.43 -6.47
C SER A 281 -23.09 -1.45 -5.62
N GLU A 282 -23.78 -2.32 -4.87
CA GLU A 282 -23.14 -3.42 -4.12
C GLU A 282 -22.43 -4.43 -5.05
N GLU A 283 -23.06 -4.80 -6.16
CA GLU A 283 -22.48 -5.70 -7.16
C GLU A 283 -21.20 -5.11 -7.79
N LEU A 284 -21.22 -3.81 -8.13
CA LEU A 284 -20.05 -3.09 -8.61
C LEU A 284 -18.91 -3.12 -7.58
N LYS A 285 -19.19 -2.74 -6.32
CA LYS A 285 -18.21 -2.74 -5.24
C LYS A 285 -17.60 -4.13 -5.01
N SER A 286 -18.42 -5.17 -5.00
CA SER A 286 -17.97 -6.55 -4.83
C SER A 286 -17.05 -7.00 -5.97
N SER A 287 -17.42 -6.72 -7.22
CA SER A 287 -16.59 -7.05 -8.39
C SER A 287 -15.23 -6.32 -8.36
N PHE A 288 -15.21 -5.05 -7.96
CA PHE A 288 -13.99 -4.28 -7.79
C PHE A 288 -13.09 -4.85 -6.68
N VAL A 289 -13.63 -5.08 -5.48
CA VAL A 289 -12.86 -5.60 -4.33
C VAL A 289 -12.20 -6.93 -4.66
N LYS A 290 -12.88 -7.81 -5.41
CA LYS A 290 -12.32 -9.10 -5.85
C LYS A 290 -11.05 -8.90 -6.69
N VAL A 291 -11.10 -8.05 -7.71
CA VAL A 291 -9.95 -7.76 -8.58
C VAL A 291 -8.85 -7.05 -7.79
N TYR A 292 -9.22 -6.06 -6.97
CA TYR A 292 -8.27 -5.29 -6.18
C TYR A 292 -7.50 -6.15 -5.18
N LEU A 293 -8.14 -7.09 -4.49
CA LEU A 293 -7.44 -7.99 -3.57
C LEU A 293 -6.51 -8.98 -4.28
N ALA A 294 -6.83 -9.35 -5.52
CA ALA A 294 -6.04 -10.29 -6.29
C ALA A 294 -4.87 -9.63 -7.04
N ARG A 295 -5.01 -8.36 -7.45
CA ARG A 295 -4.14 -7.71 -8.44
C ARG A 295 -3.74 -6.27 -8.11
N GLY A 296 -4.33 -5.69 -7.07
CA GLY A 296 -3.96 -4.41 -6.46
C GLY A 296 -2.85 -4.58 -5.43
#